data_AF-A0A7S1XSE4-F1
#
_entry.id   AF-A0A7S1XSE4-F1
#
_cell.length_a   1.000
_cell.length_b   1.000
_cell.length_c   1.000
_cell.angle_alpha   90.00
_cell.angle_beta   90.00
_cell.angle_gamma   90.00
#
_symmetry.space_group_name_H-M   'P 1'
#
loop_
_entity.id
_entity.type
_entity.pdbx_description
1 polymer ?
#
loop_
_entity_poly.entity_id
_entity_poly.type
_entity_poly.pdbx_seq_one_letter_code
_entity_poly.pdbx_strand_id
1 'polypeptide(L)'
;GDDGTQALYGIIQGGVYPDLRAEAAAFVNDWPFFGHAIGGSLGDSKETLYRIVHETAAQLRRDRPIHLLGIGSVRDVFSGARAGVDTFDCVHPTRIARHGG
;
A
#
# COMPACT_ATOMS: atom_id res chain seq x y z
N GLY A 1 -16.94 21.86 8.06
CA GLY A 1 -16.12 20.72 8.49
C GLY A 1 -15.03 20.57 7.48
N ASP A 2 -14.04 21.44 7.57
CA ASP A 2 -12.76 21.38 6.87
C ASP A 2 -11.92 22.44 7.57
N ASP A 3 -10.97 22.00 8.38
CA ASP A 3 -10.03 22.86 9.12
C ASP A 3 -8.76 23.14 8.29
N GLY A 4 -8.78 22.81 6.98
CA GLY A 4 -7.79 23.26 6.02
C GLY A 4 -6.50 22.43 5.98
N THR A 5 -6.49 21.21 6.52
CA THR A 5 -5.28 20.36 6.57
C THR A 5 -5.45 18.98 5.93
N GLN A 6 -6.27 18.89 4.87
CA GLN A 6 -6.44 17.63 4.13
C GLN A 6 -5.26 17.35 3.21
N ALA A 7 -4.80 16.10 3.21
CA ALA A 7 -3.77 15.58 2.33
C ALA A 7 -4.35 14.55 1.36
N LEU A 8 -3.87 14.53 0.12
CA LEU A 8 -4.34 13.62 -0.92
C LEU A 8 -3.29 12.56 -1.25
N TYR A 9 -3.69 11.30 -1.20
CA TYR A 9 -2.87 10.17 -1.62
C TYR A 9 -3.24 9.73 -3.04
N GLY A 10 -2.25 9.43 -3.86
CA GLY A 10 -2.45 8.74 -5.12
C GLY A 10 -2.41 7.22 -4.91
N ILE A 11 -3.40 6.50 -5.44
CA ILE A 11 -3.50 5.04 -5.26
C ILE A 11 -2.94 4.33 -6.48
N ILE A 12 -1.86 3.57 -6.29
CA ILE A 12 -1.26 2.72 -7.30
C ILE A 12 -2.08 1.44 -7.42
N GLN A 13 -2.68 1.26 -8.60
CA GLN A 13 -3.45 0.08 -9.02
C GLN A 13 -2.59 -0.77 -9.97
N GLY A 14 -3.19 -1.71 -10.71
CA GLY A 14 -2.50 -2.56 -11.69
C GLY A 14 -2.54 -4.06 -11.37
N GLY A 15 -3.23 -4.45 -10.29
CA GLY A 15 -3.41 -5.87 -9.97
C GLY A 15 -2.08 -6.57 -9.68
N VAL A 16 -1.91 -7.76 -10.27
CA VAL A 16 -0.67 -8.55 -10.22
C VAL A 16 0.30 -8.28 -11.37
N TYR A 17 -0.03 -7.32 -12.25
CA TYR A 17 0.67 -7.04 -13.50
C TYR A 17 1.73 -5.94 -13.31
N PRO A 18 3.04 -6.26 -13.43
CA PRO A 18 4.11 -5.30 -13.13
C PRO A 18 4.15 -4.08 -14.05
N ASP A 19 3.79 -4.25 -15.33
CA ASP A 19 3.71 -3.19 -16.32
C ASP A 19 2.64 -2.15 -15.97
N LEU A 20 1.43 -2.60 -15.63
CA LEU A 20 0.34 -1.71 -15.18
C LEU A 20 0.66 -1.03 -13.86
N ARG A 21 1.36 -1.74 -12.95
CA ARG A 21 1.85 -1.16 -11.68
C ARG A 21 2.88 -0.06 -11.93
N ALA A 22 3.79 -0.27 -12.87
CA ALA A 22 4.81 0.71 -13.24
C ALA A 22 4.20 1.96 -13.87
N GLU A 23 3.22 1.80 -14.76
CA GLU A 23 2.47 2.92 -15.36
C GLU A 23 1.76 3.75 -14.28
N ALA A 24 1.04 3.09 -13.36
CA ALA A 24 0.35 3.75 -12.26
C ALA A 24 1.33 4.43 -11.27
N ALA A 25 2.47 3.80 -10.98
CA ALA A 25 3.50 4.38 -10.12
C ALA A 25 4.13 5.64 -10.75
N ALA A 26 4.46 5.59 -12.04
CA ALA A 26 4.97 6.74 -12.79
C ALA A 26 3.97 7.90 -12.76
N PHE A 27 2.69 7.62 -13.03
CA PHE A 27 1.63 8.63 -12.91
C PHE A 27 1.58 9.25 -11.51
N VAL A 28 1.52 8.44 -10.45
CA VAL A 28 1.41 9.01 -9.09
C VAL A 28 2.66 9.80 -8.68
N ASN A 29 3.85 9.36 -9.09
CA ASN A 29 5.11 10.04 -8.80
C ASN A 29 5.18 11.45 -9.42
N ASP A 30 4.62 11.62 -10.62
CA ASP A 30 4.68 12.88 -11.39
C ASP A 30 3.65 13.93 -10.93
N TRP A 31 2.69 13.53 -10.11
CA TRP A 31 1.64 14.41 -9.61
C TRP A 31 1.92 14.88 -8.17
N PRO A 32 1.38 16.05 -7.76
CA PRO A 32 1.64 16.64 -6.45
C PRO A 32 0.76 16.02 -5.34
N PHE A 33 0.72 14.69 -5.25
CA PHE A 33 0.10 14.01 -4.12
C PHE A 33 0.98 14.13 -2.87
N PHE A 34 0.35 14.16 -1.70
CA PHE A 34 1.05 14.12 -0.41
C PHE A 34 1.78 12.79 -0.22
N GLY A 35 1.16 11.68 -0.62
CA GLY A 35 1.67 10.33 -0.39
C GLY A 35 1.23 9.33 -1.44
N HIS A 36 1.79 8.14 -1.35
CA HIS A 36 1.50 7.01 -2.20
C HIS A 36 0.68 5.98 -1.42
N ALA A 37 -0.32 5.39 -2.05
CA ALA A 37 -1.03 4.24 -1.49
C ALA A 37 -0.94 3.06 -2.44
N ILE A 38 -0.56 1.89 -1.95
CA ILE A 38 -0.57 0.63 -2.71
C ILE A 38 -1.90 -0.05 -2.44
N GLY A 39 -2.72 -0.23 -3.48
CA GLY A 39 -4.05 -0.84 -3.37
C GLY A 39 -4.38 -1.79 -4.53
N GLY A 40 -5.65 -2.20 -4.58
CA GLY A 40 -6.18 -3.11 -5.60
C GLY A 40 -5.97 -4.59 -5.28
N SER A 41 -6.14 -5.45 -6.30
CA SER A 41 -5.81 -6.87 -6.16
C SER A 41 -4.29 -7.05 -6.07
N LEU A 42 -3.83 -7.76 -5.04
CA LEU A 42 -2.42 -8.03 -4.78
C LEU A 42 -2.10 -9.53 -4.87
N GLY A 43 -2.96 -10.30 -5.55
CA GLY A 43 -2.83 -11.74 -5.76
C GLY A 43 -3.34 -12.61 -4.62
N ASP A 44 -3.40 -13.92 -4.88
CA ASP A 44 -4.07 -14.90 -4.02
C ASP A 44 -3.11 -15.59 -3.02
N SER A 45 -1.82 -15.27 -3.06
CA SER A 45 -0.81 -15.84 -2.17
C SER A 45 0.01 -14.75 -1.48
N LYS A 46 0.56 -15.07 -0.29
CA LYS A 46 1.45 -14.16 0.45
C LYS A 46 2.73 -13.85 -0.32
N GLU A 47 3.25 -14.81 -1.07
CA GLU A 47 4.43 -14.61 -1.91
C GLU A 47 4.16 -13.59 -3.02
N THR A 48 3.03 -13.74 -3.73
CA THR A 48 2.62 -12.79 -4.76
C THR A 48 2.35 -11.40 -4.19
N LEU A 49 1.65 -11.32 -3.05
CA LEU A 49 1.43 -10.07 -2.31
C LEU A 49 2.76 -9.37 -2.00
N TYR A 50 3.70 -10.06 -1.36
CA TYR A 50 4.98 -9.46 -0.96
C TYR A 50 5.81 -9.04 -2.17
N ARG A 51 5.84 -9.86 -3.23
CA ARG A 51 6.52 -9.53 -4.47
C ARG A 51 5.97 -8.24 -5.08
N ILE A 52 4.65 -8.15 -5.25
CA ILE A 52 4.00 -6.97 -5.84
C ILE A 52 4.24 -5.72 -4.98
N VAL A 53 4.09 -5.82 -3.66
CA VAL A 53 4.33 -4.69 -2.75
C VAL A 53 5.78 -4.22 -2.85
N HIS A 54 6.74 -5.15 -2.88
CA HIS A 54 8.16 -4.82 -2.97
C HIS A 54 8.52 -4.19 -4.32
N GLU A 55 8.08 -4.79 -5.42
CA GLU A 55 8.29 -4.27 -6.78
C GLU A 55 7.64 -2.89 -6.97
N THR A 56 6.45 -2.69 -6.42
CA THR A 56 5.74 -1.41 -6.50
C THR A 56 6.45 -0.35 -5.66
N ALA A 57 6.73 -0.64 -4.39
CA ALA A 57 7.33 0.31 -3.46
C ALA A 57 8.74 0.77 -3.90
N ALA A 58 9.50 -0.11 -4.59
CA ALA A 58 10.80 0.24 -5.15
C ALA A 58 10.75 1.32 -6.24
N GLN A 59 9.58 1.54 -6.86
CA GLN A 59 9.38 2.53 -7.92
C GLN A 59 8.84 3.87 -7.39
N LEU A 60 8.44 3.93 -6.12
CA LEU A 60 7.81 5.12 -5.54
C LEU A 60 8.86 6.10 -5.02
N ARG A 61 8.56 7.41 -5.15
CA ARG A 61 9.44 8.42 -4.56
C ARG A 61 9.49 8.26 -3.04
N ARG A 62 10.70 8.33 -2.48
CA ARG A 62 10.96 8.09 -1.05
C ARG A 62 10.83 9.33 -0.17
N ASP A 63 10.59 10.50 -0.76
CA ASP A 63 10.34 11.77 -0.07
C ASP A 63 8.89 11.93 0.38
N ARG A 64 8.03 10.94 0.11
CA ARG A 64 6.60 10.93 0.47
C ARG A 64 6.25 9.59 1.12
N PRO A 65 5.30 9.58 2.08
CA PRO A 65 4.91 8.35 2.76
C PRO A 65 4.26 7.34 1.80
N ILE A 66 4.44 6.06 2.12
CA ILE A 66 3.82 4.92 1.43
C ILE A 66 2.84 4.23 2.39
N HIS A 67 1.58 4.13 1.99
CA HIS A 67 0.51 3.45 2.71
C HIS A 67 0.13 2.14 2.02
N LEU A 68 -0.01 1.03 2.76
CA LEU A 68 -0.50 -0.23 2.22
C LEU A 68 -1.94 -0.48 2.68
N LEU A 69 -2.86 -0.46 1.71
CA LEU A 69 -4.31 -0.51 1.96
C LEU A 69 -4.80 -1.92 2.29
N GLY A 70 -5.52 -2.07 3.41
CA GLY A 70 -6.30 -3.26 3.75
C GLY A 70 -5.49 -4.49 4.19
N ILE A 71 -4.18 -4.36 4.38
CA ILE A 71 -3.26 -5.44 4.76
C ILE A 71 -2.63 -5.13 6.11
N GLY A 72 -2.76 -6.07 7.07
CA GLY A 72 -2.28 -5.81 8.43
C GLY A 72 -2.18 -7.01 9.35
N SER A 73 -1.91 -8.21 8.82
CA SER A 73 -1.40 -9.27 9.72
C SER A 73 0.02 -8.90 10.18
N VAL A 74 0.45 -9.39 11.35
CA VAL A 74 1.76 -9.05 11.92
C VAL A 74 2.90 -9.30 10.93
N ARG A 75 2.87 -10.45 10.23
CA ARG A 75 3.90 -10.80 9.24
C ARG A 75 3.88 -9.85 8.03
N ASP A 76 2.69 -9.42 7.61
CA ASP A 76 2.58 -8.49 6.48
C ASP A 76 3.17 -7.12 6.84
N VAL A 77 2.92 -6.63 8.06
CA VAL A 77 3.48 -5.36 8.53
C VAL A 77 5.00 -5.40 8.51
N PHE A 78 5.62 -6.46 9.01
CA PHE A 78 7.08 -6.61 8.95
C PHE A 78 7.61 -6.72 7.51
N SER A 79 6.91 -7.42 6.63
CA SER A 79 7.31 -7.52 5.22
C SER A 79 7.18 -6.19 4.49
N GLY A 80 6.07 -5.48 4.69
CA GLY A 80 5.82 -4.16 4.11
C GLY A 80 6.81 -3.11 4.62
N ALA A 81 7.11 -3.11 5.92
CA ALA A 81 8.11 -2.21 6.49
C ALA A 81 9.50 -2.44 5.86
N ARG A 82 9.88 -3.69 5.60
CA ARG A 82 11.13 -4.02 4.86
C ARG A 82 11.10 -3.55 3.42
N ALA A 83 9.94 -3.54 2.77
CA ALA A 83 9.75 -2.94 1.45
C ALA A 83 9.67 -1.40 1.49
N GLY A 84 9.71 -0.81 2.68
CA GLY A 84 9.68 0.63 2.88
C GLY A 84 8.28 1.25 2.87
N VAL A 85 7.25 0.49 3.26
CA VAL A 85 5.91 1.00 3.58
C VAL A 85 5.90 1.60 4.99
N ASP A 86 5.26 2.76 5.16
CA ASP A 86 5.26 3.55 6.39
C ASP A 86 3.99 3.36 7.22
N THR A 87 2.85 3.15 6.58
CA THR A 87 1.54 3.05 7.26
C THR A 87 0.68 1.92 6.68
N PHE A 88 -0.21 1.39 7.52
CA PHE A 88 -1.04 0.22 7.22
C PHE A 88 -2.43 0.40 7.84
N ASP A 89 -3.45 -0.18 7.23
CA ASP A 89 -4.77 -0.33 7.82
C ASP A 89 -5.30 -1.76 7.59
N CYS A 90 -6.01 -2.32 8.57
CA CYS A 90 -6.68 -3.60 8.39
C CYS A 90 -7.73 -3.84 9.48
N VAL A 91 -8.85 -4.46 9.09
CA VAL A 91 -9.86 -4.95 10.04
C VAL A 91 -9.47 -6.28 10.70
N HIS A 92 -8.35 -6.89 10.30
CA HIS A 92 -7.95 -8.22 10.77
C HIS A 92 -7.86 -8.34 12.30
N PRO A 93 -7.23 -7.40 13.05
CA PRO A 93 -7.17 -7.48 14.51
C PRO A 93 -8.56 -7.46 15.17
N THR A 94 -9.44 -6.58 14.72
CA THR A 94 -10.80 -6.47 15.27
C THR A 94 -11.68 -7.66 14.89
N ARG A 95 -11.47 -8.26 13.71
CA ARG A 95 -12.15 -9.50 13.28
C ARG A 95 -11.73 -10.70 14.12
N ILE A 96 -10.44 -10.89 14.40
CA ILE A 96 -9.96 -11.98 15.26
C ILE A 96 -10.59 -11.86 16.65
N ALA A 97 -10.56 -10.65 17.24
CA ALA A 97 -11.11 -10.42 18.57
C ALA A 97 -12.61 -10.77 18.67
N ARG A 98 -13.39 -10.51 17.61
CA ARG A 98 -14.83 -10.86 17.57
C ARG A 98 -15.11 -12.35 17.48
N HIS A 99 -14.18 -13.14 16.92
CA HIS A 99 -14.37 -14.57 16.68
C HIS A 99 -13.60 -15.47 17.64
N GLY A 100 -12.97 -14.90 18.67
CA GLY A 100 -12.41 -15.67 19.79
C GLY A 100 -10.96 -16.11 19.63
N GLY A 101 -10.21 -15.58 18.64
CA GLY A 101 -8.81 -15.96 18.42
C GLY A 101 -8.64 -17.12 17.47
#